data_AF-A9WMJ8-F1
#
_entry.id   AF-A9WMJ8-F1
#
_cell.length_a   1.000
_cell.length_b   1.000
_cell.length_c   1.000
_cell.angle_alpha   90.00
_cell.angle_beta   90.00
_cell.angle_gamma   90.00
#
_symmetry.space_group_name_H-M   'P 1'
#
loop_
_entity.id
_entity.type
_entity.pdbx_description
1 polymer ?
#
loop_
_entity_poly.entity_id
_entity_poly.type
_entity_poly.pdbx_seq_one_letter_code
_entity_poly.pdbx_strand_id
1 'polypeptide(L)'
;MNGKTLSFTSPAGSRTDFQLADQPQELGEHLGVAAQRFSLQLPTEANQPANLSLKDLIALNAGRLPVGISTQSNPGPFQAHWINKNGLTVWLANGKLLDASRESDAAVTLSDGGLSTARTVAFSQTRDNWQIDPSEAASAATAAGSAQGSQQERQLWGVWLPVLFAAGALSFLGLSFRRRRQLAALEPAPASNTPVLETKLLVEIAFAIISSIPRSALKGSL
;
A
#
# COMPACT_ATOMS: atom_id res chain seq x y z
N MET A 1 -13.58 -4.70 -6.47
CA MET A 1 -12.34 -4.17 -7.09
C MET A 1 -12.68 -2.80 -7.63
N ASN A 2 -12.23 -1.72 -6.98
CA ASN A 2 -12.51 -0.36 -7.46
C ASN A 2 -11.62 -0.10 -8.68
N GLY A 3 -12.18 -0.27 -9.88
CA GLY A 3 -11.50 0.06 -11.12
C GLY A 3 -11.14 1.54 -11.11
N LYS A 4 -9.85 1.86 -11.25
CA LYS A 4 -9.42 3.23 -11.49
C LYS A 4 -9.64 3.52 -12.96
N THR A 5 -10.35 4.60 -13.24
CA THR A 5 -10.58 5.07 -14.60
C THR A 5 -9.80 6.36 -14.82
N LEU A 6 -9.08 6.43 -15.93
CA LEU A 6 -8.44 7.65 -16.40
C LEU A 6 -9.30 8.25 -17.51
N SER A 7 -9.78 9.46 -17.30
CA SER A 7 -10.58 10.18 -18.29
C SER A 7 -9.71 11.16 -19.05
N PHE A 8 -9.53 10.92 -20.33
CA PHE A 8 -8.90 11.85 -21.26
C PHE A 8 -9.99 12.65 -21.98
N THR A 9 -9.87 13.97 -22.03
CA THR A 9 -10.76 14.82 -22.84
C THR A 9 -9.90 15.47 -23.92
N SER A 10 -10.24 15.24 -25.18
CA SER A 10 -9.52 15.80 -26.31
C SER A 10 -9.82 17.31 -26.47
N PRO A 11 -8.98 18.07 -27.19
CA PRO A 11 -9.27 19.47 -27.50
C PRO A 11 -10.60 19.68 -28.25
N ALA A 12 -11.07 18.66 -28.98
CA ALA A 12 -12.36 18.66 -29.66
C ALA A 12 -13.55 18.38 -28.71
N GLY A 13 -13.29 18.13 -27.42
CA GLY A 13 -14.29 17.83 -26.40
C GLY A 13 -14.68 16.37 -26.31
N SER A 14 -14.03 15.47 -27.06
CA SER A 14 -14.29 14.04 -26.99
C SER A 14 -13.68 13.45 -25.72
N ARG A 15 -14.49 12.82 -24.88
CA ARG A 15 -14.02 12.13 -23.66
C ARG A 15 -13.81 10.65 -23.93
N THR A 16 -12.62 10.17 -23.65
CA THR A 16 -12.25 8.76 -23.68
C THR A 16 -11.87 8.32 -22.29
N ASP A 17 -12.54 7.28 -21.79
CA ASP A 17 -12.28 6.71 -20.48
C ASP A 17 -11.47 5.42 -20.62
N PHE A 18 -10.33 5.36 -19.96
CA PHE A 18 -9.45 4.20 -19.91
C PHE A 18 -9.55 3.53 -18.56
N GLN A 19 -9.92 2.25 -18.54
CA GLN A 19 -9.83 1.44 -17.33
C GLN A 19 -8.36 1.05 -17.12
N LEU A 20 -7.72 1.63 -16.10
CA LEU A 20 -6.32 1.36 -15.79
C LEU A 20 -6.08 -0.12 -15.43
N ALA A 21 -7.10 -0.81 -14.92
CA ALA A 21 -7.04 -2.24 -14.62
C ALA A 21 -6.82 -3.11 -15.87
N ASP A 22 -7.23 -2.64 -17.04
CA ASP A 22 -7.16 -3.37 -18.30
C ASP A 22 -5.89 -2.99 -19.11
N GLN A 23 -5.12 -2.03 -18.62
CA GLN A 23 -3.90 -1.58 -19.28
C GLN A 23 -2.66 -2.31 -18.74
N PRO A 24 -1.64 -2.52 -19.57
CA PRO A 24 -0.34 -2.98 -19.09
C PRO A 24 0.20 -2.03 -18.03
N GLN A 25 0.56 -2.58 -16.88
CA GLN A 25 1.18 -1.85 -15.79
C GLN A 25 2.61 -2.33 -15.59
N GLU A 26 3.54 -1.40 -15.45
CA GLU A 26 4.91 -1.68 -15.06
C GLU A 26 5.14 -1.11 -13.67
N LEU A 27 5.57 -1.96 -12.73
CA LEU A 27 5.98 -1.51 -11.40
C LEU A 27 7.41 -1.01 -11.48
N GLY A 28 7.67 0.14 -10.87
CA GLY A 28 9.00 0.73 -10.83
C GLY A 28 9.09 1.84 -9.81
N GLU A 29 10.12 2.66 -9.99
CA GLU A 29 10.34 3.86 -9.22
C GLU A 29 10.27 5.06 -10.15
N HIS A 30 9.59 6.11 -9.72
CA HIS A 30 9.57 7.40 -10.42
C HIS A 30 9.76 8.50 -9.40
N LEU A 31 10.73 9.38 -9.65
CA LEU A 31 11.08 10.50 -8.76
C LEU A 31 11.35 10.07 -7.30
N GLY A 32 12.00 8.93 -7.08
CA GLY A 32 12.34 8.46 -5.74
C GLY A 32 11.23 7.69 -5.01
N VAL A 33 10.09 7.47 -5.67
CA VAL A 33 8.90 6.86 -5.06
C VAL A 33 8.45 5.64 -5.86
N ALA A 34 8.06 4.57 -5.15
CA ALA A 34 7.47 3.39 -5.78
C ALA A 34 6.18 3.78 -6.52
N ALA A 35 6.15 3.50 -7.83
CA ALA A 35 5.11 3.95 -8.73
C ALA A 35 4.72 2.87 -9.75
N GLN A 36 3.53 3.04 -10.32
CA GLN A 36 2.99 2.22 -11.41
C GLN A 36 3.00 3.07 -12.67
N ARG A 37 3.66 2.58 -13.72
CA ARG A 37 3.64 3.19 -15.05
C ARG A 37 2.54 2.57 -15.89
N PHE A 38 1.76 3.42 -16.53
CA PHE A 38 0.80 3.04 -17.55
C PHE A 38 1.15 3.74 -18.85
N SER A 39 1.19 2.98 -19.94
CA SER A 39 1.40 3.49 -21.30
C SER A 39 0.12 3.26 -22.10
N LEU A 40 -0.59 4.34 -22.42
CA LEU A 40 -1.87 4.29 -23.10
C LEU A 40 -1.74 4.83 -24.53
N GLN A 41 -2.41 4.15 -25.46
CA GLN A 41 -2.58 4.66 -26.82
C GLN A 41 -3.88 5.45 -26.89
N LEU A 42 -3.78 6.75 -27.22
CA LEU A 42 -4.95 7.61 -27.36
C LEU A 42 -5.58 7.44 -28.75
N PRO A 43 -6.91 7.54 -28.87
CA PRO A 43 -7.57 7.52 -30.16
C PRO A 43 -7.09 8.66 -31.06
N THR A 44 -7.12 8.40 -32.36
CA THR A 44 -6.82 9.42 -33.37
C THR A 44 -8.07 10.22 -33.67
N GLU A 45 -7.97 11.55 -33.63
CA GLU A 45 -9.05 12.46 -34.03
C GLU A 45 -9.24 12.39 -35.56
N ALA A 46 -10.50 12.22 -36.02
CA ALA A 46 -10.82 12.02 -37.43
C ALA A 46 -10.77 13.29 -38.31
N ASN A 47 -10.39 14.44 -37.74
CA ASN A 47 -10.53 15.75 -38.39
C ASN A 47 -9.36 16.15 -39.31
N GLN A 48 -8.63 15.18 -39.87
CA GLN A 48 -7.50 15.48 -40.75
C GLN A 48 -7.94 15.54 -42.21
N PRO A 49 -7.54 16.58 -42.96
CA PRO A 49 -8.03 16.78 -44.31
C PRO A 49 -7.47 15.72 -45.26
N ALA A 50 -8.32 15.15 -46.09
CA ALA A 50 -7.94 14.18 -47.12
C ALA A 50 -7.20 14.81 -48.30
N ASN A 51 -7.25 16.15 -48.44
CA ASN A 51 -6.52 16.90 -49.46
C ASN A 51 -5.73 18.02 -48.79
N LEU A 52 -4.46 18.16 -49.16
CA LEU A 52 -3.57 19.22 -48.66
C LEU A 52 -3.11 20.10 -49.81
N SER A 53 -3.24 21.41 -49.65
CA SER A 53 -2.57 22.35 -50.54
C SER A 53 -1.10 22.48 -50.18
N LEU A 54 -0.32 23.05 -51.11
CA LEU A 54 1.07 23.42 -50.84
C LEU A 54 1.21 24.36 -49.62
N LYS A 55 0.25 25.28 -49.45
CA LYS A 55 0.21 26.20 -48.32
C LYS A 55 0.00 25.46 -47.00
N ASP A 56 -0.87 24.44 -46.99
CA ASP A 56 -1.13 23.64 -45.79
C ASP A 56 0.10 22.83 -45.39
N LEU A 57 0.81 22.25 -46.37
CA LEU A 57 2.07 21.54 -46.11
C LEU A 57 3.15 22.44 -45.51
N ILE A 58 3.30 23.65 -46.04
CA ILE A 58 4.23 24.65 -45.51
C ILE A 58 3.83 25.03 -44.07
N ALA A 59 2.54 25.24 -43.81
CA ALA A 59 2.05 25.59 -42.48
C ALA A 59 2.27 24.45 -41.46
N LEU A 60 2.03 23.20 -41.85
CA LEU A 60 2.25 22.01 -41.02
C LEU A 60 3.74 21.77 -40.71
N ASN A 61 4.62 22.07 -41.66
CA ASN A 61 6.06 21.89 -41.52
C ASN A 61 6.80 23.18 -41.08
N ALA A 62 6.17 23.95 -40.19
CA ALA A 62 6.76 25.15 -39.57
C ALA A 62 7.33 26.18 -40.57
N GLY A 63 6.66 26.36 -41.70
CA GLY A 63 7.05 27.32 -42.74
C GLY A 63 8.06 26.79 -43.76
N ARG A 64 8.44 25.51 -43.70
CA ARG A 64 9.42 24.90 -44.63
C ARG A 64 8.76 23.93 -45.57
N LEU A 65 9.16 23.93 -46.84
CA LEU A 65 8.71 22.92 -47.79
C LEU A 65 9.44 21.59 -47.52
N PRO A 66 8.74 20.44 -47.44
CA PRO A 66 9.39 19.15 -47.28
C PRO A 66 10.38 18.86 -48.42
N VAL A 67 11.49 18.21 -48.08
CA VAL A 67 12.51 17.83 -49.06
C VAL A 67 11.89 16.92 -50.12
N GLY A 68 12.19 17.19 -51.39
CA GLY A 68 11.67 16.41 -52.52
C GLY A 68 10.30 16.86 -53.04
N ILE A 69 9.72 17.91 -52.46
CA ILE A 69 8.56 18.62 -53.02
C ILE A 69 9.05 19.97 -53.55
N SER A 70 8.70 20.29 -54.79
CA SER A 70 9.00 21.58 -55.44
C SER A 70 7.70 22.26 -55.87
N THR A 71 7.62 23.58 -55.72
CA THR A 71 6.43 24.36 -56.08
C THR A 71 6.19 24.38 -57.60
N GLN A 72 7.25 24.30 -58.41
CA GLN A 72 7.17 24.33 -59.86
C GLN A 72 6.71 23.00 -60.47
N SER A 73 7.14 21.86 -59.89
CA SER A 73 6.82 20.53 -60.42
C SER A 73 5.64 19.88 -59.72
N ASN A 74 5.34 20.31 -58.49
CA ASN A 74 4.30 19.73 -57.63
C ASN A 74 3.36 20.84 -57.13
N PRO A 75 2.47 21.36 -57.99
CA PRO A 75 1.59 22.47 -57.63
C PRO A 75 0.48 22.09 -56.64
N GLY A 76 0.20 20.79 -56.45
CA GLY A 76 -0.93 20.32 -55.63
C GLY A 76 -2.30 20.53 -56.31
N PRO A 77 -3.41 20.25 -55.61
CA PRO A 77 -3.49 19.68 -54.26
C PRO A 77 -3.01 18.22 -54.20
N PHE A 78 -2.56 17.80 -53.03
CA PHE A 78 -2.08 16.45 -52.75
C PHE A 78 -3.17 15.67 -52.04
N GLN A 79 -3.38 14.41 -52.44
CA GLN A 79 -4.14 13.48 -51.61
C GLN A 79 -3.31 13.11 -50.38
N ALA A 80 -3.93 13.11 -49.21
CA ALA A 80 -3.27 12.97 -47.92
C ALA A 80 -3.80 11.75 -47.15
N HIS A 81 -2.90 10.82 -46.87
CA HIS A 81 -3.16 9.66 -46.01
C HIS A 81 -2.39 9.80 -44.71
N TRP A 82 -3.12 9.96 -43.62
CA TRP A 82 -2.54 10.25 -42.32
C TRP A 82 -2.35 9.03 -41.44
N ILE A 83 -1.26 9.03 -40.69
CA ILE A 83 -0.95 8.07 -39.64
C ILE A 83 -0.59 8.88 -38.40
N ASN A 84 -1.35 8.71 -37.31
CA ASN A 84 -1.11 9.40 -36.05
C ASN A 84 -0.69 8.41 -34.97
N LYS A 85 0.26 8.83 -34.14
CA LYS A 85 0.72 8.11 -32.97
C LYS A 85 0.57 9.02 -31.76
N ASN A 86 -0.41 8.73 -30.93
CA ASN A 86 -0.69 9.48 -29.71
C ASN A 86 -0.47 8.56 -28.51
N GLY A 87 0.61 8.81 -27.76
CA GLY A 87 0.94 8.12 -26.53
C GLY A 87 0.65 8.98 -25.30
N LEU A 88 0.16 8.35 -24.24
CA LEU A 88 0.04 8.95 -22.91
C LEU A 88 0.76 8.05 -21.91
N THR A 89 1.79 8.58 -21.25
CA THR A 89 2.45 7.91 -20.12
C THR A 89 1.92 8.50 -18.83
N VAL A 90 1.53 7.65 -17.88
CA VAL A 90 1.00 8.05 -16.58
C VAL A 90 1.71 7.30 -15.47
N TRP A 91 2.15 8.02 -14.45
CA TRP A 91 2.75 7.46 -13.25
C TRP A 91 1.80 7.65 -12.07
N LEU A 92 1.50 6.54 -11.39
CA LEU A 92 0.67 6.55 -10.18
C LEU A 92 1.46 6.07 -8.96
N ALA A 93 1.44 6.83 -7.87
CA ALA A 93 1.96 6.41 -6.56
C ALA A 93 0.79 6.19 -5.60
N ASN A 94 0.67 5.00 -5.03
CA ASN A 94 -0.46 4.63 -4.14
C ASN A 94 -1.85 4.94 -4.75
N GLY A 95 -1.96 4.87 -6.08
CA GLY A 95 -3.19 5.18 -6.80
C GLY A 95 -3.53 6.65 -6.99
N LYS A 96 -2.60 7.55 -6.70
CA LYS A 96 -2.71 8.98 -7.01
C LYS A 96 -1.78 9.33 -8.17
N LEU A 97 -2.17 10.32 -8.96
CA LEU A 97 -1.37 10.83 -10.07
C LEU A 97 -0.08 11.46 -9.53
N LEU A 98 1.05 11.01 -10.06
CA LEU A 98 2.38 11.50 -9.74
C LEU A 98 2.94 12.35 -10.88
N ASP A 99 2.88 11.83 -12.09
CA ASP A 99 3.37 12.47 -13.30
C ASP A 99 2.57 11.97 -14.51
N ALA A 100 2.49 12.77 -15.57
CA ALA A 100 1.92 12.38 -16.85
C ALA A 100 2.59 13.13 -17.99
N SER A 101 2.79 12.45 -19.09
CA SER A 101 3.27 13.03 -20.35
C SER A 101 2.47 12.52 -21.53
N ARG A 102 2.23 13.39 -22.50
CA ARG A 102 1.63 13.08 -23.78
C ARG A 102 2.63 13.35 -24.89
N GLU A 103 2.76 12.39 -25.78
CA GLU A 103 3.55 12.49 -27.01
C GLU A 103 2.62 12.23 -28.20
N SER A 104 2.72 13.09 -29.21
CA SER A 104 1.90 13.07 -30.40
C SER A 104 2.77 13.32 -31.62
N ASP A 105 2.82 12.31 -32.48
CA ASP A 105 3.50 12.36 -33.77
C ASP A 105 2.52 12.04 -34.88
N ALA A 106 2.70 12.70 -36.03
CA ALA A 106 1.92 12.43 -37.22
C ALA A 106 2.82 12.24 -38.43
N ALA A 107 2.45 11.32 -39.31
CA ALA A 107 3.03 11.19 -40.63
C ALA A 107 1.91 11.27 -41.67
N VAL A 108 2.16 11.97 -42.77
CA VAL A 108 1.27 12.00 -43.92
C VAL A 108 1.97 11.42 -45.13
N THR A 109 1.30 10.51 -45.83
CA THR A 109 1.69 10.08 -47.16
C THR A 109 0.90 10.88 -48.18
N LEU A 110 1.64 11.58 -49.03
CA LEU A 110 1.12 12.44 -50.09
C LEU A 110 1.20 11.73 -51.42
N SER A 111 0.12 11.79 -52.19
CA SER A 111 0.06 11.34 -53.58
C SER A 111 -0.59 12.39 -54.47
N ASP A 112 -0.46 12.20 -55.79
CA ASP A 112 -0.92 13.12 -56.83
C ASP A 112 -0.28 14.52 -56.72
N GLY A 113 -0.97 15.56 -57.20
CA GLY A 113 -0.50 16.95 -57.09
C GLY A 113 0.79 17.26 -57.87
N GLY A 114 1.14 16.43 -58.86
CA GLY A 114 2.38 16.51 -59.64
C GLY A 114 3.50 15.57 -59.15
N LEU A 115 3.28 14.81 -58.08
CA LEU A 115 4.24 13.82 -57.59
C LEU A 115 4.26 12.58 -58.51
N SER A 116 5.45 12.20 -59.00
CA SER A 116 5.64 10.96 -59.75
C SER A 116 5.59 9.71 -58.87
N THR A 117 5.82 9.87 -57.57
CA THR A 117 5.82 8.81 -56.54
C THR A 117 5.30 9.38 -55.23
N ALA A 118 4.59 8.56 -54.46
CA ALA A 118 4.09 8.98 -53.16
C ALA A 118 5.24 9.40 -52.22
N ARG A 119 4.99 10.40 -51.37
CA ARG A 119 5.97 10.95 -50.43
C ARG A 119 5.43 10.95 -49.02
N THR A 120 6.17 10.36 -48.08
CA THR A 120 5.81 10.40 -46.66
C THR A 120 6.57 11.52 -45.97
N VAL A 121 5.84 12.37 -45.25
CA VAL A 121 6.39 13.47 -44.44
C VAL A 121 5.96 13.26 -43.00
N ALA A 122 6.92 13.31 -42.08
CA ALA A 122 6.67 13.25 -40.65
C ALA A 122 6.63 14.66 -40.06
N PHE A 123 5.69 14.90 -39.15
CA PHE A 123 5.55 16.13 -38.39
C PHE A 123 5.47 15.78 -36.90
N SER A 124 6.24 16.50 -36.09
CA SER A 124 6.06 16.45 -34.64
C SER A 124 4.95 17.43 -34.26
N GLN A 125 3.90 16.93 -33.58
CA GLN A 125 2.81 17.78 -33.11
C GLN A 125 3.18 18.40 -31.76
N THR A 126 4.21 19.25 -31.76
CA THR A 126 4.76 19.83 -30.52
C THR A 126 3.75 20.60 -29.68
N ARG A 127 2.65 21.10 -30.27
CA ARG A 127 1.55 21.74 -29.52
C ARG A 127 0.71 20.76 -28.71
N ASP A 128 0.62 19.51 -29.16
CA ASP A 128 -0.11 18.44 -28.48
C ASP A 128 0.76 17.67 -27.48
N ASN A 129 2.09 17.85 -27.57
CA ASN A 129 3.05 17.33 -26.64
C ASN A 129 3.05 18.17 -25.37
N TRP A 130 2.79 17.53 -24.24
CA TRP A 130 2.83 18.17 -22.93
C TRP A 130 3.32 17.18 -21.90
N GLN A 131 3.86 17.72 -20.82
CA GLN A 131 4.17 16.97 -19.61
C GLN A 131 3.76 17.82 -18.42
N ILE A 132 3.41 17.16 -17.31
CA ILE A 132 3.25 17.86 -16.02
C ILE A 132 4.56 18.60 -15.70
N ASP A 133 4.44 19.79 -15.12
CA ASP A 133 5.64 20.56 -14.76
C ASP A 133 6.53 19.72 -13.81
N PRO A 134 7.84 19.61 -14.08
CA PRO A 134 8.72 18.78 -13.26
C PRO A 134 8.72 19.16 -11.77
N SER A 135 8.49 20.43 -11.43
CA SER A 135 8.38 20.90 -10.04
C SER A 135 7.09 20.45 -9.37
N GLU A 136 5.97 20.41 -10.11
CA GLU A 136 4.71 19.85 -9.63
C GLU A 136 4.83 18.34 -9.41
N ALA A 137 5.43 17.62 -10.36
CA ALA A 137 5.67 16.18 -10.25
C ALA A 137 6.58 15.86 -9.05
N ALA A 138 7.65 16.64 -8.82
CA ALA A 138 8.53 16.49 -7.66
C ALA A 138 7.84 16.80 -6.33
N SER A 139 6.96 17.81 -6.31
CA SER A 139 6.16 18.15 -5.13
C SER A 139 5.17 17.01 -4.81
N ALA A 140 4.51 16.45 -5.84
CA ALA A 140 3.65 15.28 -5.71
C ALA A 140 4.43 14.05 -5.23
N ALA A 141 5.67 13.84 -5.69
CA ALA A 141 6.56 12.77 -5.23
C ALA A 141 6.89 12.92 -3.74
N THR A 142 7.26 14.13 -3.31
CA THR A 142 7.56 14.43 -1.91
C THR A 142 6.34 14.19 -1.02
N ALA A 143 5.15 14.61 -1.47
CA ALA A 143 3.89 14.34 -0.78
C ALA A 143 3.54 12.85 -0.72
N ALA A 144 3.79 12.10 -1.79
CA ALA A 144 3.58 10.65 -1.83
C ALA A 144 4.54 9.90 -0.88
N GLY A 145 5.84 10.26 -0.89
CA GLY A 145 6.84 9.67 0.00
C GLY A 145 6.55 9.94 1.49
N SER A 146 6.20 11.17 1.85
CA SER A 146 5.82 11.52 3.23
C SER A 146 4.53 10.81 3.69
N ALA A 147 3.56 10.65 2.80
CA ALA A 147 2.35 9.87 3.08
C ALA A 147 2.68 8.38 3.32
N GLN A 148 3.59 7.80 2.54
CA GLN A 148 4.04 6.42 2.72
C GLN A 148 4.76 6.24 4.07
N GLY A 149 5.66 7.15 4.44
CA GLY A 149 6.31 7.15 5.76
C GLY A 149 5.29 7.23 6.90
N SER A 150 4.30 8.12 6.78
CA SER A 150 3.23 8.27 7.77
C SER A 150 2.35 7.02 7.92
N GLN A 151 2.16 6.25 6.85
CA GLN A 151 1.41 4.98 6.89
C GLN A 151 2.21 3.89 7.61
N GLN A 152 3.51 3.78 7.30
CA GLN A 152 4.42 2.83 7.96
C GLN A 152 4.53 3.12 9.46
N GLU A 153 4.64 4.40 9.81
CA GLU A 153 4.66 4.85 11.20
C GLU A 153 3.37 4.48 11.94
N ARG A 154 2.19 4.73 11.33
CA ARG A 154 0.90 4.31 11.90
C ARG A 154 0.79 2.81 12.07
N GLN A 155 1.32 2.01 11.14
CA GLN A 155 1.31 0.55 11.27
C GLN A 155 2.22 0.08 12.40
N LEU A 156 3.39 0.71 12.54
CA LEU A 156 4.34 0.42 13.62
C LEU A 156 3.74 0.75 14.99
N TRP A 157 3.25 1.97 15.18
CA TRP A 157 2.72 2.43 16.47
C TRP A 157 1.32 1.90 16.77
N GLY A 158 0.47 1.74 15.75
CA GLY A 158 -0.92 1.35 15.92
C GLY A 158 -1.15 -0.16 15.96
N VAL A 159 -0.27 -0.96 15.35
CA VAL A 159 -0.45 -2.41 15.25
C VAL A 159 0.70 -3.15 15.92
N TRP A 160 1.94 -2.92 15.49
CA TRP A 160 3.07 -3.74 15.93
C TRP A 160 3.45 -3.52 17.39
N LEU A 161 3.53 -2.27 17.83
CA LEU A 161 3.91 -1.96 19.21
C LEU A 161 2.88 -2.48 20.23
N PRO A 162 1.56 -2.27 20.08
CA PRO A 162 0.58 -2.84 20.98
C PRO A 162 0.61 -4.37 21.01
N VAL A 163 0.80 -5.02 19.86
CA VAL A 163 0.92 -6.50 19.77
C VAL A 163 2.13 -7.01 20.54
N LEU A 164 3.29 -6.34 20.41
CA LEU A 164 4.49 -6.69 21.18
C LEU A 164 4.28 -6.51 22.69
N PHE A 165 3.65 -5.43 23.13
CA PHE A 165 3.33 -5.22 24.54
C PHE A 165 2.34 -6.25 25.07
N ALA A 166 1.31 -6.60 24.29
CA ALA A 166 0.36 -7.64 24.66
C ALA A 166 1.04 -9.01 24.82
N ALA A 167 1.92 -9.39 23.88
CA ALA A 167 2.70 -10.62 23.95
C ALA A 167 3.63 -10.64 25.19
N GLY A 168 4.28 -9.52 25.48
CA GLY A 168 5.09 -9.36 26.69
C GLY A 168 4.27 -9.51 27.98
N ALA A 169 3.13 -8.82 28.07
CA ALA A 169 2.23 -8.89 29.21
C ALA A 169 1.71 -10.32 29.46
N LEU A 170 1.32 -11.03 28.40
CA LEU A 170 0.90 -12.44 28.49
C LEU A 170 2.04 -13.35 28.98
N SER A 171 3.27 -13.10 28.54
CA SER A 171 4.44 -13.84 28.98
C SER A 171 4.71 -13.63 30.49
N PHE A 172 4.66 -12.39 30.96
CA PHE A 172 4.78 -12.08 32.39
C PHE A 172 3.65 -12.67 33.23
N LEU A 173 2.41 -12.62 32.71
CA LEU A 173 1.26 -13.21 33.36
C LEU A 173 1.44 -14.73 33.52
N GLY A 174 1.86 -15.41 32.46
CA GLY A 174 2.15 -16.86 32.49
C GLY A 174 3.26 -17.22 33.47
N LEU A 175 4.35 -16.44 33.51
CA LEU A 175 5.44 -16.64 34.47
C LEU A 175 5.00 -16.38 35.93
N SER A 176 4.18 -15.37 36.17
CA SER A 176 3.63 -15.06 37.49
C SER A 176 2.74 -16.19 38.01
N PHE A 177 1.84 -16.71 37.17
CA PHE A 177 1.00 -17.86 37.53
C PHE A 177 1.84 -19.11 37.82
N ARG A 178 2.90 -19.36 37.06
CA ARG A 178 3.84 -20.47 37.33
C ARG A 178 4.52 -20.32 38.69
N ARG A 179 5.04 -19.13 39.00
CA ARG A 179 5.67 -18.86 40.31
C ARG A 179 4.70 -19.02 41.47
N ARG A 180 3.46 -18.53 41.34
CA ARG A 180 2.43 -18.70 42.38
C ARG A 180 2.11 -20.18 42.64
N ARG A 181 2.00 -21.00 41.59
CA ARG A 181 1.79 -22.44 41.73
C ARG A 181 2.95 -23.14 42.44
N GLN A 182 4.20 -22.72 42.18
CA GLN A 182 5.37 -23.26 42.87
C GLN A 182 5.38 -22.90 44.36
N LEU A 183 5.00 -21.67 44.72
CA LEU A 183 4.92 -21.25 46.12
C LEU A 183 3.81 -21.99 46.88
N ALA A 184 2.64 -22.19 46.28
CA ALA A 184 1.55 -22.95 46.90
C ALA A 184 1.90 -24.44 47.11
N ALA A 185 2.74 -25.02 46.25
CA ALA A 185 3.20 -26.40 46.41
C ALA A 185 4.25 -26.56 47.53
N LEU A 186 4.88 -25.47 47.97
CA LEU A 186 5.86 -25.45 49.05
C LEU A 186 5.24 -25.20 50.43
N GLU A 187 3.95 -24.90 50.51
CA GLU A 187 3.26 -24.70 51.78
C GLU A 187 3.16 -26.05 52.51
N PRO A 188 3.87 -26.23 53.66
CA PRO A 188 3.89 -27.50 54.36
C PRO A 188 2.50 -27.78 54.93
N ALA A 189 2.06 -29.04 54.83
CA ALA A 189 0.78 -29.50 55.36
C ALA A 189 0.60 -29.00 56.80
N PRO A 190 -0.62 -28.56 57.19
CA PRO A 190 -0.85 -28.03 58.52
C PRO A 190 -0.36 -29.05 59.55
N ALA A 191 0.56 -28.63 60.40
CA ALA A 191 1.03 -29.43 61.52
C ALA A 191 -0.22 -29.96 62.22
N SER A 192 -0.38 -31.28 62.19
CA SER A 192 -1.44 -31.97 62.91
C SER A 192 -1.32 -31.58 64.37
N ASN A 193 -2.19 -30.65 64.80
CA ASN A 193 -2.40 -30.35 66.20
C ASN A 193 -2.90 -31.63 66.86
N THR A 194 -1.96 -32.45 67.34
CA THR A 194 -2.26 -33.48 68.30
C THR A 194 -2.76 -32.75 69.54
N PRO A 195 -4.03 -32.93 69.97
CA PRO A 195 -4.45 -32.39 71.25
C PRO A 195 -3.58 -33.05 72.32
N VAL A 196 -2.79 -32.23 73.02
CA VAL A 196 -2.16 -32.64 74.27
C VAL A 196 -3.32 -32.94 75.21
N LEU A 197 -3.60 -34.23 75.42
CA LEU A 197 -4.50 -34.69 76.47
C LEU A 197 -4.00 -34.13 77.79
N GLU A 198 -4.74 -33.15 78.28
CA GLU A 198 -4.54 -32.46 79.54
C GLU A 198 -4.34 -33.51 80.64
N THR A 199 -3.15 -33.52 81.24
CA THR A 199 -2.72 -34.37 82.35
C THR A 199 -3.45 -33.99 83.65
N LYS A 200 -4.78 -33.95 83.63
CA LYS A 200 -5.62 -33.59 84.79
C LYS A 200 -6.28 -34.80 85.46
N LEU A 201 -6.24 -35.96 84.82
CA LEU A 201 -7.01 -37.14 85.26
C LEU A 201 -6.22 -38.11 86.17
N LEU A 202 -4.91 -37.91 86.37
CA LEU A 202 -4.08 -38.78 87.21
C LEU A 202 -4.00 -38.37 88.69
N VAL A 203 -4.47 -37.17 89.07
CA VAL A 203 -4.46 -36.72 90.48
C VAL A 203 -5.77 -37.09 91.20
N GLU A 204 -6.88 -37.25 90.50
CA GLU A 204 -8.20 -37.44 91.13
C GLU A 204 -8.52 -38.91 91.49
N ILE A 205 -7.85 -39.90 90.87
CA ILE A 205 -8.09 -41.33 91.15
C ILE A 205 -7.28 -41.83 92.36
N ALA A 206 -6.22 -41.13 92.77
CA ALA A 206 -5.39 -41.53 93.91
C ALA A 206 -6.02 -41.23 95.29
N PHE A 207 -7.04 -40.37 95.38
CA PHE A 207 -7.64 -39.96 96.66
C PHE A 207 -8.87 -40.80 97.08
N ALA A 208 -9.41 -41.65 96.19
CA ALA A 208 -10.64 -42.40 96.44
C ALA A 208 -10.44 -43.84 96.95
N ILE A 209 -9.20 -44.34 97.07
CA ILE A 209 -8.93 -45.74 97.49
C ILE A 209 -8.49 -45.85 98.98
N ILE A 210 -8.22 -44.73 99.67
CA ILE A 210 -7.68 -44.72 101.04
C ILE A 210 -8.76 -44.66 102.15
N SER A 211 -10.06 -44.63 101.83
CA SER A 211 -11.13 -44.49 102.85
C SER A 211 -11.90 -45.77 103.22
N SER A 212 -11.51 -46.96 102.74
CA SER A 212 -12.25 -48.20 103.01
C SER A 212 -11.40 -49.34 103.57
N ILE A 213 -10.86 -49.17 104.79
CA ILE A 213 -10.42 -50.32 105.62
C ILE A 213 -10.84 -50.09 107.10
N PRO A 214 -11.68 -50.97 107.69
CA PRO A 214 -12.28 -50.76 109.01
C PRO A 214 -11.32 -50.99 110.19
N ARG A 215 -11.37 -50.08 111.18
CA ARG A 215 -10.82 -50.26 112.53
C ARG A 215 -11.72 -51.21 113.32
N SER A 216 -11.34 -52.47 113.46
CA SER A 216 -11.81 -53.38 114.52
C SER A 216 -10.84 -54.55 114.65
N ALA A 217 -10.50 -54.93 115.89
CA ALA A 217 -9.68 -56.09 116.28
C ALA A 217 -8.14 -55.87 116.18
N LEU A 218 -7.29 -56.08 117.19
CA LEU A 218 -7.34 -56.70 118.52
C LEU A 218 -6.35 -55.95 119.44
N LYS A 219 -6.64 -55.66 120.73
CA LYS A 219 -6.29 -56.49 121.92
C LYS A 219 -4.96 -57.26 121.71
N GLY A 220 -3.86 -57.04 122.42
CA GLY A 220 -3.70 -56.92 123.86
C GLY A 220 -2.69 -57.98 124.32
N SER A 221 -1.95 -57.66 125.38
CA SER A 221 -1.18 -58.56 126.27
C SER A 221 0.34 -58.67 126.06
N LEU A 222 1.02 -58.11 127.08
CA LEU A 222 2.27 -58.50 127.78
C LEU A 222 3.60 -58.46 127.01
#